data_AF-A0AAW2T0N9-F1
#
_entry.id   AF-A0AAW2T0N9-F1
#
_cell.length_a   1.000
_cell.length_b   1.000
_cell.length_c   1.000
_cell.angle_alpha   90.00
_cell.angle_beta   90.00
_cell.angle_gamma   90.00
#
_symmetry.space_group_name_H-M   'P 1'
#
loop_
_entity.id
_entity.type
_entity.pdbx_description
1 polymer ?
#
loop_
_entity_poly.entity_id
_entity_poly.type
_entity_poly.pdbx_seq_one_letter_code
_entity_poly.pdbx_strand_id
1 'polypeptide(L)' 'MEWEVINMSEEEEDIIRRMHKLVGDKWGLIAGRIPGRKAEEIERFWLMRNR' A
#
# COMPACT_ATOMS: atom_id res chain seq x y z
N MET A 1 22.32 1.83 -0.71
CA MET A 1 21.11 1.43 0.02
C MET A 1 20.04 1.28 -1.04
N GLU A 2 19.96 0.10 -1.64
CA GLU A 2 18.95 -0.20 -2.65
C GLU A 2 17.59 -0.15 -1.96
N TRP A 3 16.70 0.69 -2.46
CA TRP A 3 15.34 0.72 -1.95
C TRP A 3 14.70 -0.59 -2.41
N GLU A 4 14.47 -1.52 -1.48
CA GLU A 4 13.79 -2.77 -1.81
C GLU A 4 12.43 -2.45 -2.44
N VAL A 5 12.22 -3.01 -3.64
CA VAL A 5 10.95 -2.93 -4.36
C VAL A 5 9.90 -3.66 -3.54
N ILE A 6 8.85 -2.94 -3.15
CA ILE A 6 7.71 -3.54 -2.45
C ILE A 6 6.79 -4.15 -3.49
N ASN A 7 6.75 -5.48 -3.53
CA ASN A 7 5.77 -6.23 -4.30
C ASN A 7 4.51 -6.42 -3.46
N MET A 8 3.35 -6.22 -4.08
CA MET A 8 2.03 -6.50 -3.52
C MET A 8 1.36 -7.60 -4.37
N SER A 9 0.57 -8.48 -3.76
CA SER A 9 -0.30 -9.38 -4.53
C SER A 9 -1.41 -8.59 -5.22
N GLU A 10 -2.06 -9.18 -6.22
CA GLU A 10 -3.20 -8.54 -6.88
C GLU A 10 -4.33 -8.21 -5.90
N GLU A 11 -4.59 -9.06 -4.89
CA GLU A 11 -5.58 -8.78 -3.86
C GLU A 11 -5.17 -7.61 -2.97
N GLU A 12 -3.90 -7.54 -2.57
CA GLU A 12 -3.36 -6.43 -1.78
C GLU A 12 -3.46 -5.12 -2.56
N GLU A 13 -3.08 -5.11 -3.84
CA GLU A 13 -3.21 -3.92 -4.69
C GLU A 13 -4.66 -3.44 -4.82
N ASP A 14 -5.60 -4.35 -4.97
CA ASP A 14 -7.02 -4.01 -5.09
C ASP A 14 -7.58 -3.45 -3.78
N ILE A 15 -7.17 -4.00 -2.63
CA ILE A 15 -7.51 -3.41 -1.32
C ILE A 15 -6.91 -2.01 -1.21
N ILE A 16 -5.64 -1.82 -1.57
CA ILE A 16 -4.97 -0.50 -1.53
C ILE A 16 -5.72 0.51 -2.39
N ARG A 17 -6.05 0.16 -3.64
CA ARG A 17 -6.76 1.04 -4.57
C ARG A 17 -8.15 1.43 -4.05
N ARG A 18 -8.94 0.45 -3.57
CA ARG A 18 -10.29 0.70 -3.04
C ARG A 18 -10.24 1.54 -1.78
N MET A 19 -9.33 1.24 -0.86
CA MET A 19 -9.20 1.98 0.40
C MET A 19 -8.64 3.38 0.17
N HIS A 20 -7.64 3.56 -0.69
CA HIS A 20 -7.12 4.90 -1.03
C HIS A 20 -8.22 5.81 -1.60
N LYS A 21 -9.09 5.29 -2.47
CA LYS A 21 -10.26 6.02 -2.96
C LYS A 21 -11.21 6.46 -1.83
N LEU A 22 -11.31 5.68 -0.75
CA LEU A 22 -12.22 5.93 0.37
C LEU A 22 -11.63 6.85 1.44
N VAL A 23 -10.36 6.67 1.78
CA VAL A 23 -9.72 7.32 2.95
C VAL A 23 -8.49 8.14 2.59
N GLY A 24 -8.07 8.19 1.33
CA GLY A 24 -6.85 8.86 0.89
C GLY A 24 -5.59 8.22 1.46
N ASP A 25 -4.59 9.04 1.79
CA ASP A 25 -3.26 8.62 2.26
C ASP A 25 -3.24 8.16 3.74
N LYS A 26 -4.36 7.63 4.24
CA LYS A 26 -4.47 7.10 5.61
C LYS A 26 -3.87 5.69 5.67
N TRP A 27 -2.58 5.57 5.36
CA TRP A 27 -1.87 4.30 5.19
C TRP A 27 -2.00 3.34 6.37
N GLY A 28 -2.02 3.83 7.61
CA GLY A 28 -2.27 3.01 8.79
C GLY A 28 -3.63 2.31 8.78
N LEU A 29 -4.69 2.97 8.28
CA LEU A 29 -6.01 2.35 8.11
C LEU A 29 -6.02 1.32 6.98
N ILE A 30 -5.26 1.56 5.91
CA ILE A 30 -5.14 0.62 4.79
C ILE A 30 -4.36 -0.63 5.24
N ALA A 31 -3.25 -0.45 5.94
CA ALA A 31 -2.44 -1.54 6.51
C ALA A 31 -3.25 -2.43 7.47
N GLY A 32 -4.14 -1.83 8.25
CA GLY A 32 -5.06 -2.59 9.11
C GLY A 32 -6.01 -3.54 8.37
N ARG A 33 -6.10 -3.47 7.03
CA ARG A 33 -6.90 -4.37 6.19
C ARG A 33 -6.08 -5.40 5.43
N ILE A 34 -4.74 -5.34 5.51
CA ILE A 34 -3.84 -6.22 4.77
C ILE A 34 -2.90 -6.91 5.77
N PRO A 35 -3.23 -8.14 6.21
CA PRO A 35 -2.43 -8.86 7.20
C PRO A 35 -0.96 -8.97 6.79
N GLY A 36 -0.05 -8.64 7.70
CA GLY A 36 1.39 -8.73 7.45
C GLY A 36 2.01 -7.52 6.74
N ARG A 37 1.21 -6.53 6.33
CA ARG A 37 1.72 -5.27 5.75
C ARG A 37 1.76 -4.14 6.76
N LYS A 38 2.79 -3.31 6.62
CA LYS A 38 2.95 -2.06 7.36
C LYS A 38 2.52 -0.87 6.51
N ALA A 39 2.20 0.23 7.18
CA ALA A 39 1.76 1.46 6.52
C ALA A 39 2.83 2.00 5.55
N GLU A 40 4.10 1.91 5.94
CA GLU A 40 5.25 2.40 5.17
C GLU A 40 5.46 1.58 3.88
N GLU A 41 5.17 0.27 3.90
CA GLU A 41 5.25 -0.58 2.72
C GLU A 41 4.18 -0.21 1.70
N ILE A 42 2.96 0.07 2.17
CA ILE A 42 1.82 0.49 1.33
C ILE A 42 2.08 1.87 0.73
N GLU A 43 2.54 2.83 1.53
CA GLU A 43 2.91 4.16 1.06
C GLU A 43 3.98 4.07 -0.04
N ARG A 44 5.05 3.29 0.21
CA ARG A 44 6.13 3.11 -0.76
C ARG A 44 5.61 2.46 -2.05
N PHE A 45 4.81 1.40 -1.94
CA PHE A 45 4.17 0.76 -3.10
C PHE A 45 3.35 1.77 -3.91
N TRP A 46 2.52 2.58 -3.26
CA TRP A 46 1.70 3.59 -3.92
C TRP A 46 2.53 4.65 -4.66
N LEU A 47 3.59 5.16 -4.03
CA LEU A 47 4.50 6.13 -4.63
C LEU A 47 5.29 5.56 -5.83
N MET A 48 5.62 4.27 -5.82
CA MET A 48 6.30 3.61 -6.93
C MET A 48 5.36 3.33 -8.11
N ARG A 49 4.08 3.05 -7.85
CA ARG A 49 3.10 2.68 -8.89
C ARG A 49 2.45 3.88 -9.58
N ASN A 50 2.32 5.00 -8.88
CA ASN A 50 1.69 6.24 -9.40
C ASN A 50 2.70 7.32 -9.75
N ARG A 51 3.93 6.93 -10.05
CA ARG A 51 4.98 7.82 -10.56
C ARG A 51 4.94 7.93 -12.07
#